data_AF-A0A7W7HUV7-F1
#
_entry.id   AF-A0A7W7HUV7-F1
#
_cell.length_a   1.000
_cell.length_b   1.000
_cell.length_c   1.000
_cell.angle_alpha   90.00
_cell.angle_beta   90.00
_cell.angle_gamma   90.00
#
_symmetry.space_group_name_H-M   'P 1'
#
loop_
_entity.id
_entity.type
_entity.pdbx_description
1 polymer ?
#
loop_
_entity_poly.entity_id
_entity_poly.type
_entity_poly.pdbx_seq_one_letter_code
_entity_poly.pdbx_strand_id
1 'polypeptide(L)' 'MKGWTWLTAGLLCVVVGGLWTAQGLDLLGGSVMSGVTLWAVIGPIVVIAGLLMIVTGIRVRARSKQQP' A
#
# COMPACT_ATOMS: atom_id res chain seq x y z
N MET A 1 -6.43 14.44 -14.11
CA MET A 1 -5.86 14.42 -12.73
C MET A 1 -6.18 13.14 -11.94
N LYS A 2 -7.35 12.51 -12.11
CA LYS A 2 -7.80 11.35 -11.30
C LYS A 2 -6.84 10.15 -11.28
N GLY A 3 -6.14 9.83 -12.37
CA GLY A 3 -5.21 8.68 -12.38
C GLY A 3 -4.00 8.81 -11.44
N TRP A 4 -3.58 10.05 -11.13
CA TRP A 4 -2.42 10.29 -10.27
C TRP A 4 -2.74 10.03 -8.80
N THR A 5 -3.94 10.40 -8.34
CA THR A 5 -4.35 10.23 -6.93
C THR A 5 -4.43 8.77 -6.52
N TRP A 6 -4.86 7.88 -7.43
CA TRP A 6 -4.89 6.43 -7.18
C TRP A 6 -3.48 5.84 -7.08
N LEU A 7 -2.54 6.35 -7.87
CA LEU A 7 -1.13 5.92 -7.82
C LEU A 7 -0.45 6.38 -6.53
N THR A 8 -0.59 7.65 -6.14
CA THR A 8 -0.01 8.15 -4.89
C THR A 8 -0.65 7.51 -3.66
N ALA A 9 -1.98 7.36 -3.62
CA ALA A 9 -2.65 6.68 -2.51
C ALA A 9 -2.21 5.22 -2.41
N GLY A 10 -2.16 4.49 -3.53
CA GLY A 10 -1.70 3.11 -3.53
C GLY A 10 -0.23 2.97 -3.11
N LEU A 11 0.66 3.86 -3.53
CA LEU A 11 2.05 3.88 -3.09
C LEU A 11 2.17 4.15 -1.59
N LEU A 12 1.40 5.11 -1.06
CA LEU A 12 1.38 5.39 0.38
C LEU A 12 0.92 4.16 1.17
N CYS A 13 -0.13 3.47 0.72
CA CYS A 13 -0.58 2.23 1.35
C CYS A 13 0.52 1.16 1.35
N VAL A 14 1.26 0.98 0.25
CA VAL A 14 2.36 0.00 0.19
C VAL A 14 3.47 0.34 1.20
N VAL A 15 3.88 1.62 1.27
CA VAL A 15 4.94 2.05 2.19
C VAL A 15 4.49 1.91 3.65
N VAL A 16 3.30 2.41 3.99
CA VAL A 16 2.76 2.36 5.36
C VAL A 16 2.49 0.92 5.78
N GLY A 17 1.91 0.10 4.90
CA GLY A 17 1.69 -1.32 5.16
C GLY A 17 2.99 -2.09 5.38
N GLY A 18 4.04 -1.77 4.61
CA GLY A 18 5.38 -2.34 4.80
C GLY A 18 5.98 -1.97 6.16
N LEU A 19 5.87 -0.70 6.55
CA LEU A 19 6.32 -0.23 7.87
C LEU A 19 5.59 -0.93 9.02
N TRP A 20 4.27 -1.06 8.95
CA TRP A 20 3.50 -1.78 9.97
C TRP A 20 3.82 -3.27 10.02
N THR A 21 4.06 -3.90 8.88
CA THR A 21 4.51 -5.30 8.83
C THR A 21 5.85 -5.43 9.54
N ALA A 22 6.82 -4.57 9.21
CA ALA A 22 8.15 -4.60 9.79
C ALA A 22 8.12 -4.28 11.30
N GLN A 23 7.26 -3.37 11.75
CA GLN A 23 7.02 -3.12 13.17
C GLN A 23 6.41 -4.34 13.86
N GLY A 24 5.35 -4.93 13.31
CA GLY A 24 4.71 -6.12 13.90
C GLY A 24 5.63 -7.33 13.99
N LEU A 25 6.61 -7.46 13.09
CA LEU A 25 7.66 -8.47 13.10
C LEU A 25 8.84 -8.14 14.03
N ASP A 26 8.77 -7.01 14.74
CA ASP A 26 9.83 -6.49 15.62
C ASP A 26 11.16 -6.19 14.88
N LEU A 27 11.10 -5.99 13.56
CA LEU A 27 12.27 -5.61 12.75
C LEU A 27 12.61 -4.12 12.93
N LEU A 28 11.59 -3.32 13.25
CA LEU A 28 11.69 -1.90 13.55
C LEU A 28 11.27 -1.68 15.00
N GLY A 29 12.21 -1.90 15.93
CA GLY A 29 12.02 -1.69 17.36
C GLY A 29 11.88 -0.21 17.75
N GLY A 30 11.57 0.06 19.02
CA GLY A 30 11.50 1.42 19.57
C GLY A 30 10.12 2.09 19.48
N SER A 31 9.09 1.35 19.10
CA SER A 31 7.69 1.80 19.04
C SER A 31 6.78 0.93 19.90
N VAL A 32 5.67 1.48 20.37
CA VAL A 32 4.58 0.74 21.06
C VAL A 32 3.96 -0.35 20.17
N MET A 33 4.21 -0.26 18.86
CA MET A 33 3.69 -1.18 17.84
C MET A 33 4.65 -2.33 17.51
N SER A 34 5.89 -2.29 18.01
CA SER A 34 6.92 -3.27 17.71
C SER A 34 6.64 -4.61 18.41
N GLY A 35 6.72 -5.73 17.68
CA GLY A 35 6.49 -7.07 18.22
C GLY A 35 5.02 -7.44 18.48
N VAL A 36 4.06 -6.63 18.00
CA VAL A 36 2.63 -6.92 18.14
C VAL A 36 2.09 -7.57 16.86
N THR A 37 1.60 -8.82 16.98
CA THR A 37 1.06 -9.63 15.87
C THR A 37 -0.03 -8.92 15.07
N LEU A 38 -0.80 -8.03 15.71
CA LEU A 38 -1.81 -7.21 15.04
C LEU A 38 -1.23 -6.40 13.87
N TRP A 39 -0.08 -5.75 14.05
CA TRP A 39 0.54 -4.96 12.99
C TRP A 39 1.19 -5.84 11.91
N ALA A 40 1.67 -7.03 12.29
CA ALA A 40 2.19 -8.03 11.36
C ALA A 40 1.10 -8.57 10.42
N VAL A 41 -0.18 -8.51 10.82
CA VAL A 41 -1.33 -8.92 9.99
C VAL A 41 -1.93 -7.75 9.23
N ILE A 42 -2.09 -6.59 9.85
CA ILE A 42 -2.66 -5.40 9.20
C ILE A 42 -1.74 -4.88 8.09
N GLY A 43 -0.42 -4.87 8.34
CA GLY A 43 0.56 -4.38 7.37
C GLY A 43 0.43 -5.04 5.98
N PRO A 44 0.46 -6.38 5.88
CA PRO A 44 0.27 -7.08 4.61
C PRO A 44 -1.08 -6.81 3.94
N ILE A 45 -2.16 -6.68 4.72
CA ILE A 45 -3.49 -6.34 4.18
C ILE A 45 -3.47 -4.97 3.50
N VAL A 46 -2.84 -3.98 4.14
CA VAL A 46 -2.71 -2.63 3.60
C VAL A 46 -1.80 -2.60 2.36
N VAL A 47 -0.71 -3.39 2.36
CA VAL A 47 0.14 -3.55 1.16
C VAL A 47 -0.66 -4.10 -0.01
N ILE A 48 -1.44 -5.16 0.19
CA ILE A 48 -2.28 -5.76 -0.85
C ILE A 48 -3.29 -4.75 -1.39
N ALA A 49 -3.98 -4.02 -0.51
CA ALA A 49 -4.92 -2.97 -0.92
C ALA A 49 -4.23 -1.87 -1.75
N GLY A 50 -3.04 -1.43 -1.35
CA GLY A 50 -2.24 -0.45 -2.08
C GLY A 50 -1.85 -0.92 -3.48
N LEU A 51 -1.41 -2.18 -3.60
CA LEU A 51 -1.10 -2.79 -4.89
C LEU A 51 -2.32 -2.86 -5.81
N LEU A 52 -3.50 -3.21 -5.28
CA LEU A 52 -4.75 -3.22 -6.04
C LEU A 52 -5.11 -1.82 -6.55
N MET A 53 -4.91 -0.77 -5.74
CA MET A 53 -5.12 0.62 -6.18
C MET A 53 -4.14 1.03 -7.28
N ILE A 54 -2.86 0.65 -7.18
CA ILE A 54 -1.85 0.94 -8.22
C ILE A 54 -2.24 0.24 -9.53
N VAL A 55 -2.52 -1.07 -9.49
CA VAL A 55 -2.87 -1.87 -10.67
C VAL A 55 -4.14 -1.35 -11.35
N THR A 56 -5.17 -1.00 -10.57
CA THR A 56 -6.40 -0.41 -11.12
C THR A 56 -6.16 0.97 -11.71
N GLY A 57 -5.38 1.83 -11.05
CA GLY A 57 -4.98 3.15 -11.57
C GLY A 57 -4.22 3.06 -12.90
N ILE A 58 -3.29 2.11 -13.03
CA ILE A 58 -2.55 1.85 -14.28
C ILE A 58 -3.50 1.38 -15.38
N ARG A 59 -4.39 0.42 -15.08
CA ARG A 59 -5.36 -0.12 -16.05
C ARG A 59 -6.36 0.92 -16.56
N VAL A 60 -6.85 1.79 -15.68
CA VAL A 60 -7.75 2.88 -16.07
C VAL A 60 -7.04 3.87 -16.99
N ARG A 61 -5.79 4.23 -16.69
CA ARG A 61 -4.98 5.11 -17.55
C ARG A 61 -4.69 4.48 -18.91
N ALA A 62 -4.40 3.18 -18.95
CA ALA A 62 -4.12 2.45 -20.19
C ALA A 62 -5.32 2.45 -21.14
N ARG A 63 -6.54 2.26 -20.62
CA ARG A 63 -7.78 2.31 -21.42
C ARG A 63 -8.09 3.71 -21.97
N SER A 64 -7.80 4.77 -21.21
CA SER A 64 -8.00 6.14 -21.70
C SER A 64 -7.08 6.55 -22.86
N LYS A 65 -5.98 5.82 -23.12
CA LYS A 65 -5.10 6.05 -24.27
C LYS A 65 -5.52 5.30 -25.55
N GLN A 66 -6.53 4.44 -25.48
CA GLN A 66 -6.96 3.57 -26.59
C GLN A 66 -8.25 4.03 -27.30
N GLN A 67 -8.79 5.20 -26.98
CA GLN A 67 -9.88 5.81 -27.75
C GLN A 67 -9.28 6.72 -28.84
N PRO A 68 -9.22 6.27 -30.11
CA PRO A 68 -8.93 7.13 -31.26
C PRO A 68 -10.09 8.10 -31.55
#